data_AF-A0A7V4W705-F1
#
_entry.id   AF-A0A7V4W705-F1
#
_cell.length_a   1.000
_cell.length_b   1.000
_cell.length_c   1.000
_cell.angle_alpha   90.00
_cell.angle_beta   90.00
_cell.angle_gamma   90.00
#
_symmetry.space_group_name_H-M   'P 1'
#
loop_
_entity.id
_entity.type
_entity.pdbx_description
1 polymer ?
#
loop_
_entity_poly.entity_id
_entity_poly.type
_entity_poly.pdbx_seq_one_letter_code
_entity_poly.pdbx_strand_id
1 'polypeptide(L)'
;MGGWPILLASCLALGLRLPHLGRASLWYDETVSAYLATQPLRAAIQHTRLDIHPPGYYMLLNLWRGLAGRSEFSLAYFSLVFGVLLIPLTYTVARRLFGLQSGLVAAWLSAVSAYGVWYSQEVRMYSLAACLGCLLVLATERATRGDARLGSALLWGLLAALSLYVLYYLAFLVAFLSLFWFVLCLSDRRSRVHLRHWLAGQGMALLLYIPWLPIALRQALEPPVPPWRSAQPLALMLRQSALALSGGEALPERYLLLAVALCALALLAPWLARRARSSWSIVGSFAFPCLSLIALSLLVPLFHPRYLFAFSPLFLVSVSAIASWPWRRLGRTFSLLVVIAF
;
A
#
# COMPACT_ATOMS: atom_id res chain seq x y z
N MET A 1 25.74 -10.56 0.24
CA MET A 1 25.24 -10.21 1.59
C MET A 1 24.03 -11.08 1.88
N GLY A 2 24.07 -11.82 2.99
CA GLY A 2 23.02 -12.79 3.35
C GLY A 2 21.69 -12.12 3.69
N GLY A 3 20.58 -12.85 3.54
CA GLY A 3 19.22 -12.37 3.82
C GLY A 3 18.89 -12.16 5.32
N TRP A 4 19.84 -12.41 6.22
CA TRP A 4 19.63 -12.36 7.67
C TRP A 4 19.11 -11.02 8.22
N PRO A 5 19.47 -9.82 7.70
CA PRO A 5 18.94 -8.57 8.25
C PRO A 5 17.43 -8.43 8.02
N ILE A 6 16.94 -8.98 6.90
CA ILE A 6 15.51 -8.97 6.55
C ILE A 6 14.77 -9.96 7.45
N LEU A 7 15.36 -11.13 7.70
CA LEU A 7 14.82 -12.10 8.65
C LEU A 7 14.72 -11.50 10.04
N LEU A 8 15.75 -10.80 10.53
CA LEU A 8 15.70 -10.11 11.82
C LEU A 8 14.63 -9.02 11.85
N ALA A 9 14.51 -8.20 10.81
CA ALA A 9 13.45 -7.19 10.73
C ALA A 9 12.06 -7.84 10.72
N SER A 10 11.87 -8.96 10.01
CA SER A 10 10.62 -9.73 10.01
C SER A 10 10.34 -10.39 11.37
N CYS A 11 11.35 -10.93 12.06
CA CYS A 11 11.22 -11.48 13.40
C CYS A 11 10.85 -10.40 14.42
N LEU A 12 11.49 -9.22 14.34
CA LEU A 12 11.12 -8.07 15.17
C LEU A 12 9.67 -7.64 14.88
N ALA A 13 9.30 -7.50 13.60
CA ALA A 13 7.95 -7.16 13.21
C ALA A 13 6.94 -8.16 13.77
N LEU A 14 7.21 -9.47 13.69
CA LEU A 14 6.38 -10.50 14.30
C LEU A 14 6.28 -10.31 15.82
N GLY A 15 7.41 -10.08 16.50
CA GLY A 15 7.44 -9.83 17.94
C GLY A 15 6.66 -8.59 18.38
N LEU A 16 6.59 -7.55 17.56
CA LEU A 16 5.80 -6.33 17.82
C LEU A 16 4.31 -6.48 17.48
N ARG A 17 3.97 -7.36 16.52
CA ARG A 17 2.62 -7.46 15.94
C ARG A 17 1.81 -8.64 16.47
N LEU A 18 2.45 -9.65 17.02
CA LEU A 18 1.79 -10.81 17.62
C LEU A 18 1.18 -10.51 19.01
N PRO A 19 1.77 -9.68 19.88
CA PRO A 19 1.13 -9.31 21.15
C PRO A 19 -0.24 -8.68 20.90
N HIS A 20 -1.22 -9.03 21.71
CA HIS A 20 -2.62 -8.55 21.62
C HIS A 20 -3.42 -8.97 20.38
N LEU A 21 -2.85 -9.77 19.46
CA LEU A 21 -3.58 -10.29 18.30
C LEU A 21 -4.84 -11.05 18.75
N GLY A 22 -6.02 -10.59 18.34
CA GLY A 22 -7.31 -11.18 18.71
C GLY A 22 -7.62 -11.14 20.22
N ARG A 23 -6.97 -10.27 21.00
CA ARG A 23 -7.29 -10.04 22.43
C ARG A 23 -8.16 -8.82 22.68
N ALA A 24 -8.15 -7.85 21.76
CA ALA A 24 -9.03 -6.70 21.82
C ALA A 24 -10.37 -7.07 21.18
N SER A 25 -11.48 -6.56 21.73
CA SER A 25 -12.79 -6.69 21.09
C SER A 25 -12.74 -6.11 19.68
N LEU A 26 -13.35 -6.81 18.73
CA LEU A 26 -13.43 -6.36 17.33
C LEU A 26 -14.10 -4.98 17.23
N TRP A 27 -13.51 -4.11 16.42
CA TRP A 27 -14.15 -2.88 15.99
C TRP A 27 -15.40 -3.20 15.15
N TYR A 28 -16.36 -2.27 15.12
CA TYR A 28 -17.62 -2.46 14.39
C TYR A 28 -17.41 -2.99 12.96
N ASP A 29 -16.45 -2.43 12.25
CA ASP A 29 -16.16 -2.78 10.86
C ASP A 29 -15.43 -4.13 10.75
N GLU A 30 -14.64 -4.54 11.74
CA GLU A 30 -14.09 -5.89 11.83
C GLU A 30 -15.16 -6.96 12.05
N THR A 31 -16.23 -6.64 12.80
CA THR A 31 -17.35 -7.58 12.99
C THR A 31 -18.03 -7.91 11.67
N VAL A 32 -18.12 -6.97 10.72
CA VAL A 32 -18.64 -7.23 9.36
C VAL A 32 -17.75 -8.22 8.63
N SER A 33 -16.42 -8.06 8.73
CA SER A 33 -15.46 -8.97 8.09
C SER A 33 -15.55 -10.38 8.68
N ALA A 34 -15.60 -10.48 10.02
CA ALA A 34 -15.75 -11.74 10.73
C ALA A 34 -17.10 -12.41 10.39
N TYR A 35 -18.19 -11.65 10.37
CA TYR A 35 -19.51 -12.13 9.98
C TYR A 35 -19.54 -12.65 8.54
N LEU A 36 -19.03 -11.89 7.56
CA LEU A 36 -18.99 -12.32 6.16
C LEU A 36 -18.10 -13.54 5.94
N ALA A 37 -17.02 -13.66 6.70
CA ALA A 37 -16.20 -14.88 6.71
C ALA A 37 -16.99 -16.10 7.18
N THR A 38 -18.10 -15.95 7.90
CA THR A 38 -18.97 -17.08 8.30
C THR A 38 -19.98 -17.53 7.25
N GLN A 39 -20.32 -16.65 6.32
CA GLN A 39 -21.39 -16.89 5.35
C GLN A 39 -20.95 -17.82 4.21
N PRO A 40 -21.87 -18.52 3.53
CA PRO A 40 -21.58 -19.16 2.25
C PRO A 40 -21.02 -18.14 1.26
N LEU A 41 -20.03 -18.51 0.44
CA LEU A 41 -19.34 -17.58 -0.47
C LEU A 41 -20.31 -16.78 -1.36
N ARG A 42 -21.36 -17.41 -1.88
CA ARG A 42 -22.39 -16.74 -2.68
C ARG A 42 -23.12 -15.65 -1.88
N ALA A 43 -23.48 -15.94 -0.65
CA ALA A 43 -24.17 -15.00 0.24
C ALA A 43 -23.24 -13.85 0.66
N ALA A 44 -21.96 -14.15 0.94
CA ALA A 44 -20.95 -13.13 1.22
C ALA A 44 -20.78 -12.18 0.02
N ILE A 45 -20.65 -12.72 -1.20
CA ILE A 45 -20.57 -11.90 -2.43
C ILE A 45 -21.84 -11.06 -2.59
N GLN A 46 -23.03 -11.63 -2.41
CA GLN A 46 -24.29 -10.89 -2.49
C GLN A 46 -24.36 -9.74 -1.48
N HIS A 47 -23.90 -9.97 -0.25
CA HIS A 47 -23.83 -8.93 0.78
C HIS A 47 -22.87 -7.81 0.38
N THR A 48 -21.67 -8.15 -0.13
CA THR A 48 -20.67 -7.14 -0.54
C THR A 48 -21.12 -6.26 -1.71
N ARG A 49 -22.11 -6.70 -2.51
CA ARG A 49 -22.74 -5.84 -3.52
C ARG A 49 -23.46 -4.64 -2.91
N LEU A 50 -23.83 -4.72 -1.64
CA LEU A 50 -24.49 -3.67 -0.87
C LEU A 50 -23.54 -3.03 0.16
N ASP A 51 -22.26 -3.40 0.16
CA ASP A 51 -21.22 -2.86 1.04
C ASP A 51 -20.40 -1.78 0.30
N ILE A 52 -19.57 -1.04 1.03
CA ILE A 52 -18.61 -0.06 0.51
C ILE A 52 -17.29 -0.68 0.03
N HIS A 53 -17.10 -1.98 0.29
CA HIS A 53 -15.86 -2.69 -0.02
C HIS A 53 -16.09 -3.88 -0.97
N PRO A 54 -15.12 -4.14 -1.88
CA PRO A 54 -15.18 -5.26 -2.81
C PRO A 54 -15.01 -6.63 -2.12
N PRO A 55 -15.39 -7.74 -2.79
CA PRO A 55 -15.52 -9.05 -2.15
C PRO A 55 -14.20 -9.77 -1.84
N GLY A 56 -13.09 -9.36 -2.46
CA GLY A 56 -11.87 -10.18 -2.52
C GLY A 56 -11.29 -10.50 -1.15
N TYR A 57 -11.22 -9.53 -0.24
CA TYR A 57 -10.74 -9.79 1.12
C TYR A 57 -11.65 -10.75 1.89
N TYR A 58 -12.97 -10.53 1.84
CA TYR A 58 -13.94 -11.37 2.55
C TYR A 58 -13.94 -12.81 2.04
N MET A 59 -13.78 -13.01 0.72
CA MET A 59 -13.64 -14.33 0.12
C MET A 59 -12.38 -15.05 0.60
N LEU A 60 -11.23 -14.36 0.64
CA LEU A 60 -9.99 -14.94 1.12
C LEU A 60 -10.05 -15.24 2.63
N LEU A 61 -10.66 -14.36 3.42
CA LEU A 61 -10.85 -14.56 4.85
C LEU A 61 -11.80 -15.73 5.14
N ASN A 62 -12.86 -15.92 4.34
CA ASN A 62 -13.76 -17.08 4.42
C ASN A 62 -13.01 -18.41 4.21
N LEU A 63 -12.17 -18.47 3.19
CA LEU A 63 -11.32 -19.64 2.92
C LEU A 63 -10.31 -19.86 4.05
N TRP A 64 -9.64 -18.79 4.51
CA TRP A 64 -8.68 -18.84 5.60
C TRP A 64 -9.31 -19.37 6.90
N ARG A 65 -10.51 -18.88 7.25
CA ARG A 65 -11.26 -19.37 8.42
C ARG A 65 -11.50 -20.88 8.37
N GLY A 66 -11.75 -21.43 7.19
CA GLY A 66 -11.91 -22.87 6.99
C GLY A 66 -10.63 -23.68 7.27
N LEU A 67 -9.46 -23.08 7.07
CA LEU A 67 -8.15 -23.72 7.22
C LEU A 67 -7.53 -23.51 8.60
N ALA A 68 -7.59 -22.28 9.13
CA ALA A 68 -6.89 -21.86 10.34
C ALA A 68 -7.78 -21.77 11.59
N GLY A 69 -9.10 -21.89 11.43
CA GLY A 69 -10.08 -21.86 12.51
C GLY A 69 -10.82 -20.52 12.63
N ARG A 70 -11.71 -20.43 13.64
CA ARG A 70 -12.75 -19.40 13.75
C ARG A 70 -12.53 -18.36 14.85
N SER A 71 -11.46 -18.48 15.64
CA SER A 71 -11.17 -17.51 16.71
C SER A 71 -10.81 -16.15 16.14
N GLU A 72 -11.00 -15.09 16.93
CA GLU A 72 -10.55 -13.74 16.57
C GLU A 72 -9.04 -13.72 16.27
N PHE A 73 -8.25 -14.46 17.05
CA PHE A 73 -6.83 -14.67 16.78
C PHE A 73 -6.60 -15.23 15.37
N SER A 74 -7.32 -16.29 14.96
CA SER A 74 -7.17 -16.90 13.63
C SER A 74 -7.50 -15.91 12.51
N LEU A 75 -8.59 -15.15 12.67
CA LEU A 75 -9.00 -14.16 11.67
C LEU A 75 -8.00 -13.00 11.57
N ALA A 76 -7.52 -12.48 12.70
CA ALA A 76 -6.51 -11.42 12.75
C ALA A 76 -5.15 -11.91 12.24
N TYR A 77 -4.82 -13.19 12.44
CA TYR A 77 -3.59 -13.80 11.93
C TYR A 77 -3.50 -13.74 10.40
N PHE A 78 -4.63 -13.77 9.70
CA PHE A 78 -4.65 -13.58 8.24
C PHE A 78 -4.00 -12.25 7.84
N SER A 79 -4.41 -11.15 8.47
CA SER A 79 -3.83 -9.82 8.25
C SER A 79 -2.38 -9.73 8.72
N LEU A 80 -2.04 -10.39 9.83
CA LEU A 80 -0.68 -10.44 10.36
C LEU A 80 0.30 -11.05 9.36
N VAL A 81 -0.09 -12.12 8.66
CA VAL A 81 0.75 -12.74 7.61
C VAL A 81 1.14 -11.73 6.55
N PHE A 82 0.19 -10.95 6.04
CA PHE A 82 0.48 -9.89 5.07
C PHE A 82 1.25 -8.74 5.71
N GLY A 83 0.96 -8.42 6.96
CA GLY A 83 1.74 -7.48 7.76
C GLY A 83 3.23 -7.82 7.76
N VAL A 84 3.58 -9.06 8.12
CA VAL A 84 4.99 -9.50 8.16
C VAL A 84 5.58 -9.62 6.75
N LEU A 85 4.78 -10.04 5.76
CA LEU A 85 5.18 -10.10 4.35
C LEU A 85 5.50 -8.72 3.76
N LEU A 86 4.91 -7.63 4.28
CA LEU A 86 5.26 -6.29 3.86
C LEU A 86 6.74 -5.99 4.06
N ILE A 87 7.39 -6.50 5.11
CA ILE A 87 8.79 -6.20 5.41
C ILE A 87 9.73 -6.57 4.25
N PRO A 88 9.78 -7.83 3.77
CA PRO A 88 10.60 -8.18 2.62
C PRO A 88 10.13 -7.54 1.31
N LEU A 89 8.83 -7.22 1.16
CA LEU A 89 8.33 -6.52 -0.03
C LEU A 89 8.84 -5.07 -0.08
N THR A 90 8.71 -4.33 1.01
CA THR A 90 9.21 -2.95 1.16
C THR A 90 10.73 -2.92 0.96
N TYR A 91 11.48 -3.85 1.56
CA TYR A 91 12.91 -4.04 1.29
C TYR A 91 13.18 -4.21 -0.20
N THR A 92 12.43 -5.08 -0.87
CA THR A 92 12.66 -5.43 -2.28
C THR A 92 12.41 -4.24 -3.20
N VAL A 93 11.33 -3.49 -2.95
CA VAL A 93 11.00 -2.26 -3.70
C VAL A 93 12.12 -1.24 -3.51
N ALA A 94 12.45 -0.88 -2.27
CA ALA A 94 13.50 0.09 -1.97
C ALA A 94 14.87 -0.33 -2.51
N ARG A 95 15.26 -1.60 -2.36
CA ARG A 95 16.54 -2.11 -2.86
C ARG A 95 16.66 -2.00 -4.38
N ARG A 96 15.59 -2.29 -5.12
CA ARG A 96 15.63 -2.21 -6.59
C ARG A 96 15.73 -0.77 -7.08
N LEU A 97 15.06 0.15 -6.41
CA LEU A 97 15.00 1.56 -6.79
C LEU A 97 16.25 2.33 -6.37
N PHE A 98 16.67 2.17 -5.11
CA PHE A 98 17.64 3.04 -4.44
C PHE A 98 18.87 2.28 -3.91
N GLY A 99 18.93 0.96 -4.10
CA GLY A 99 20.07 0.14 -3.68
C GLY A 99 19.96 -0.42 -2.27
N LEU A 100 20.96 -1.20 -1.88
CA LEU A 100 20.90 -2.07 -0.70
C LEU A 100 20.62 -1.30 0.61
N GLN A 101 21.30 -0.19 0.85
CA GLN A 101 21.18 0.55 2.11
C GLN A 101 19.77 1.09 2.32
N SER A 102 19.18 1.68 1.28
CA SER A 102 17.77 2.09 1.30
C SER A 102 16.83 0.90 1.49
N GLY A 103 17.11 -0.25 0.87
CA GLY A 103 16.39 -1.50 1.13
C GLY A 103 16.35 -1.85 2.62
N LEU A 104 17.53 -1.89 3.26
CA LEU A 104 17.65 -2.22 4.68
C LEU A 104 16.90 -1.21 5.56
N VAL A 105 17.10 0.09 5.33
CA VAL A 105 16.39 1.15 6.07
C VAL A 105 14.88 1.01 5.92
N ALA A 106 14.37 0.79 4.70
CA ALA A 106 12.94 0.63 4.47
C ALA A 106 12.36 -0.60 5.20
N ALA A 107 13.12 -1.70 5.26
CA ALA A 107 12.72 -2.91 5.99
C ALA A 107 12.57 -2.63 7.49
N TRP A 108 13.56 -1.96 8.10
CA TRP A 108 13.53 -1.61 9.51
C TRP A 108 12.44 -0.60 9.84
N LEU A 109 12.28 0.47 9.04
CA LEU A 109 11.19 1.43 9.19
C LEU A 109 9.82 0.74 9.11
N SER A 110 9.65 -0.21 8.19
CA SER A 110 8.40 -0.98 8.09
C SER A 110 8.19 -1.91 9.29
N ALA A 111 9.27 -2.50 9.83
CA ALA A 111 9.19 -3.41 10.97
C ALA A 111 8.70 -2.72 12.24
N VAL A 112 9.18 -1.50 12.50
CA VAL A 112 8.86 -0.72 13.71
C VAL A 112 7.72 0.30 13.51
N SER A 113 7.14 0.39 12.31
CA SER A 113 6.03 1.31 12.03
C SER A 113 4.83 0.97 12.90
N ALA A 114 4.45 1.86 13.82
CA ALA A 114 3.24 1.72 14.62
C ALA A 114 1.97 1.62 13.75
N TYR A 115 1.97 2.28 12.59
CA TYR A 115 0.91 2.17 11.60
C TYR A 115 0.81 0.75 11.02
N GLY A 116 1.96 0.15 10.72
CA GLY A 116 2.09 -1.26 10.34
C GLY A 116 1.68 -2.22 11.44
N VAL A 117 1.99 -1.90 12.69
CA VAL A 117 1.59 -2.74 13.83
C VAL A 117 0.09 -2.81 13.95
N TRP A 118 -0.58 -1.64 14.00
CA TRP A 118 -2.03 -1.55 14.11
C TRP A 118 -2.76 -2.33 13.02
N TYR A 119 -2.46 -2.06 11.74
CA TYR A 119 -3.17 -2.69 10.62
C TYR A 119 -2.76 -4.13 10.31
N SER A 120 -1.73 -4.64 10.97
CA SER A 120 -1.43 -6.08 10.95
C SER A 120 -2.31 -6.86 11.92
N GLN A 121 -2.91 -6.20 12.91
CA GLN A 121 -3.72 -6.84 13.93
C GLN A 121 -5.22 -6.78 13.63
N GLU A 122 -5.64 -5.85 12.78
CA GLU A 122 -7.03 -5.75 12.40
C GLU A 122 -7.47 -6.87 11.44
N VAL A 123 -8.70 -7.37 11.59
CA VAL A 123 -9.39 -8.28 10.66
C VAL A 123 -9.89 -7.48 9.44
N ARG A 124 -8.99 -6.78 8.76
CA ARG A 124 -9.28 -5.89 7.62
C ARG A 124 -8.28 -6.05 6.48
N MET A 125 -8.70 -5.59 5.30
CA MET A 125 -7.98 -5.73 4.03
C MET A 125 -6.69 -4.91 3.89
N TYR A 126 -6.38 -4.01 4.82
CA TYR A 126 -5.36 -2.98 4.62
C TYR A 126 -3.94 -3.55 4.45
N SER A 127 -3.54 -4.56 5.23
CA SER A 127 -2.24 -5.24 5.09
C SER A 127 -2.11 -6.02 3.78
N LEU A 128 -3.18 -6.69 3.34
CA LEU A 128 -3.22 -7.36 2.03
C LEU A 128 -3.15 -6.34 0.89
N ALA A 129 -3.91 -5.24 0.98
CA ALA A 129 -3.92 -4.16 0.00
C ALA A 129 -2.53 -3.53 -0.15
N ALA A 130 -1.83 -3.27 0.96
CA ALA A 130 -0.47 -2.76 0.96
C ALA A 130 0.53 -3.72 0.29
N CYS A 131 0.38 -5.04 0.52
CA CYS A 131 1.19 -6.06 -0.16
C CYS A 131 0.97 -6.04 -1.67
N LEU A 132 -0.29 -6.01 -2.10
CA LEU A 132 -0.67 -5.92 -3.52
C LEU A 132 -0.14 -4.64 -4.16
N GLY A 133 -0.18 -3.50 -3.45
CA GLY A 133 0.43 -2.26 -3.92
C GLY A 133 1.94 -2.38 -4.15
N CYS A 134 2.69 -2.97 -3.23
CA CYS A 134 4.12 -3.23 -3.41
C CYS A 134 4.39 -4.18 -4.59
N LEU A 135 3.61 -5.26 -4.71
CA LEU A 135 3.72 -6.21 -5.82
C LEU A 135 3.40 -5.56 -7.16
N LEU A 136 2.42 -4.66 -7.22
CA LEU A 136 2.04 -3.93 -8.41
C LEU A 136 3.14 -2.96 -8.85
N VAL A 137 3.80 -2.27 -7.92
CA VAL A 137 5.00 -1.47 -8.21
C VAL A 137 6.12 -2.35 -8.78
N LEU A 138 6.41 -3.50 -8.17
CA LEU A 138 7.42 -4.45 -8.68
C LEU A 138 7.06 -5.03 -10.05
N ALA A 139 5.78 -5.28 -10.32
CA ALA A 139 5.29 -5.74 -11.61
C ALA A 139 5.42 -4.64 -12.67
N THR A 140 5.12 -3.38 -12.32
CA THR A 140 5.29 -2.22 -13.20
C THR A 140 6.75 -2.04 -13.57
N GLU A 141 7.64 -2.14 -12.59
CA GLU A 141 9.09 -2.07 -12.76
C GLU A 141 9.60 -3.19 -13.69
N ARG A 142 9.08 -4.41 -13.57
CA ARG A 142 9.40 -5.51 -14.50
C ARG A 142 8.81 -5.30 -15.91
N ALA A 143 7.59 -4.78 -16.01
CA ALA A 143 6.89 -4.60 -17.29
C ALA A 143 7.41 -3.40 -18.11
N THR A 144 8.15 -2.49 -17.48
CA THR A 144 8.72 -1.28 -18.09
C THR A 144 10.21 -1.40 -18.42
N ARG A 145 10.86 -2.51 -18.04
CA ARG A 145 12.25 -2.80 -18.43
C ARG A 145 12.35 -3.18 -19.90
N GLY A 146 13.52 -2.96 -20.52
CA GLY A 146 13.75 -3.15 -21.96
C GLY A 146 13.61 -4.60 -22.48
N ASP A 147 13.51 -5.58 -21.58
CA ASP A 147 13.26 -7.00 -21.83
C ASP A 147 11.84 -7.44 -21.44
N ALA A 148 10.90 -6.49 -21.31
CA ALA A 148 9.51 -6.74 -20.91
C ALA A 148 8.87 -7.86 -21.75
N ARG A 149 8.44 -8.91 -21.06
CA ARG A 149 7.75 -10.07 -21.63
C ARG A 149 6.25 -9.93 -21.44
N LEU A 150 5.47 -10.55 -22.33
CA LEU A 150 4.01 -10.63 -22.19
C LEU A 150 3.58 -11.16 -20.82
N GLY A 151 4.27 -12.16 -20.27
CA GLY A 151 3.99 -12.67 -18.93
C GLY A 151 4.08 -11.60 -17.83
N SER A 152 5.01 -10.64 -17.93
CA SER A 152 5.11 -9.53 -16.97
C SER A 152 3.92 -8.58 -17.07
N ALA A 153 3.42 -8.32 -18.29
CA ALA A 153 2.24 -7.51 -18.52
C ALA A 153 0.96 -8.18 -18.00
N LEU A 154 0.79 -9.48 -18.25
CA LEU A 154 -0.35 -10.24 -17.74
C LEU A 154 -0.34 -10.34 -16.21
N LEU A 155 0.84 -10.54 -15.61
CA LEU A 155 1.00 -10.50 -14.15
C LEU A 155 0.62 -9.12 -13.58
N TRP A 156 1.01 -8.04 -14.26
CA TRP A 156 0.58 -6.69 -13.88
C TRP A 156 -0.94 -6.56 -13.90
N GLY A 157 -1.59 -7.02 -14.98
CA GLY A 157 -3.05 -6.98 -15.12
C GLY A 157 -3.78 -7.79 -14.04
N LEU A 158 -3.27 -8.98 -13.72
CA LEU A 158 -3.77 -9.81 -12.62
C LEU A 158 -3.66 -9.08 -11.27
N LEU A 159 -2.49 -8.51 -10.95
CA LEU A 159 -2.28 -7.80 -9.69
C LEU A 159 -3.14 -6.53 -9.59
N ALA A 160 -3.35 -5.83 -10.70
CA ALA A 160 -4.25 -4.69 -10.77
C ALA A 160 -5.71 -5.10 -10.46
N ALA A 161 -6.21 -6.17 -11.10
CA ALA A 161 -7.54 -6.70 -10.81
C ALA A 161 -7.68 -7.15 -9.35
N LEU A 162 -6.73 -7.92 -8.82
CA LEU A 162 -6.72 -8.35 -7.41
C LEU A 162 -6.71 -7.16 -6.46
N SER A 163 -5.95 -6.11 -6.76
CA SER A 163 -5.93 -4.87 -5.98
C SER A 163 -7.31 -4.23 -5.90
N LEU A 164 -8.02 -4.13 -7.04
CA LEU A 164 -9.36 -3.57 -7.10
C LEU A 164 -10.41 -4.45 -6.40
N TYR A 165 -10.23 -5.77 -6.41
CA TYR A 165 -11.08 -6.70 -5.67
C TYR A 165 -10.85 -6.67 -4.16
N VAL A 166 -9.73 -6.13 -3.69
CA VAL A 166 -9.40 -6.04 -2.25
C VAL A 166 -9.75 -4.67 -1.68
N LEU A 167 -9.43 -3.59 -2.38
CA LEU A 167 -9.67 -2.23 -1.91
C LEU A 167 -9.82 -1.24 -3.08
N TYR A 168 -10.98 -0.61 -3.21
CA TYR A 168 -11.24 0.36 -4.30
C TYR A 168 -10.25 1.52 -4.36
N TYR A 169 -9.71 1.96 -3.23
CA TYR A 169 -8.71 3.04 -3.20
C TYR A 169 -7.40 2.68 -3.93
N LEU A 170 -7.10 1.39 -4.13
CA LEU A 170 -5.98 0.99 -4.99
C LEU A 170 -6.20 1.34 -6.46
N ALA A 171 -7.42 1.72 -6.88
CA ALA A 171 -7.68 2.25 -8.22
C ALA A 171 -6.81 3.47 -8.53
N PHE A 172 -6.55 4.34 -7.56
CA PHE A 172 -5.65 5.49 -7.75
C PHE A 172 -4.21 5.06 -8.04
N LEU A 173 -3.72 4.02 -7.35
CA LEU A 173 -2.39 3.47 -7.58
C LEU A 173 -2.32 2.77 -8.95
N VAL A 174 -3.32 1.97 -9.29
CA VAL A 174 -3.43 1.30 -10.60
C VAL A 174 -3.46 2.32 -11.73
N ALA A 175 -4.26 3.38 -11.60
CA ALA A 175 -4.36 4.45 -12.59
C ALA A 175 -3.02 5.18 -12.75
N PHE A 176 -2.37 5.55 -11.65
CA PHE A 176 -1.05 6.19 -11.70
C PHE A 176 0.00 5.31 -12.39
N LEU A 177 0.13 4.04 -11.97
CA LEU A 177 1.13 3.13 -12.53
C LEU A 177 0.85 2.79 -14.00
N SER A 178 -0.43 2.66 -14.38
CA SER A 178 -0.85 2.47 -15.77
C SER A 178 -0.47 3.67 -16.63
N LEU A 179 -0.77 4.89 -16.18
CA LEU A 179 -0.42 6.12 -16.89
C LEU A 179 1.10 6.30 -16.96
N PHE A 180 1.82 6.04 -15.87
CA PHE A 180 3.27 6.09 -15.84
C PHE A 180 3.87 5.12 -16.88
N TRP A 181 3.41 3.87 -16.91
CA TRP A 181 3.85 2.89 -17.92
C TRP A 181 3.50 3.36 -19.34
N PHE A 182 2.30 3.91 -19.57
CA PHE A 182 1.93 4.45 -20.87
C PHE A 182 2.86 5.57 -21.34
N VAL A 183 3.17 6.55 -20.48
CA VAL A 183 4.12 7.64 -20.78
C VAL A 183 5.51 7.10 -21.12
N LEU A 184 5.96 6.04 -20.43
CA LEU A 184 7.22 5.38 -20.77
C LEU A 184 7.19 4.73 -22.16
N CYS A 185 6.05 4.15 -22.57
CA CYS A 185 5.90 3.58 -23.91
C CYS A 185 6.07 4.64 -25.02
N LEU A 186 5.69 5.90 -24.76
CA LEU A 186 5.81 6.99 -25.73
C LEU A 186 7.26 7.47 -25.92
N SER A 187 8.14 7.21 -24.95
CA SER A 187 9.52 7.71 -24.95
C SER A 187 10.55 6.71 -25.49
N ASP A 188 10.14 5.49 -25.84
CA ASP A 188 11.03 4.39 -26.22
C ASP A 188 11.04 4.16 -27.74
N ARG A 189 12.21 3.86 -28.32
CA ARG A 189 12.34 3.46 -29.74
C ARG A 189 11.61 2.15 -30.05
N ARG A 190 11.32 1.33 -29.03
CA ARG A 190 10.50 0.10 -29.14
C ARG A 190 9.02 0.31 -28.77
N SER A 191 8.51 1.55 -28.88
CA SER A 191 7.17 1.96 -28.42
C SER A 191 6.04 1.00 -28.78
N ARG A 192 6.02 0.45 -30.00
CA ARG A 192 4.96 -0.49 -30.44
C ARG A 192 4.89 -1.77 -29.59
N VAL A 193 6.03 -2.37 -29.25
CA VAL A 193 6.06 -3.61 -28.45
C VAL A 193 5.65 -3.31 -27.00
N HIS A 194 6.17 -2.22 -26.44
CA HIS A 194 5.79 -1.80 -25.09
C HIS A 194 4.31 -1.43 -24.99
N LEU A 195 3.75 -0.77 -26.00
CA LEU A 195 2.33 -0.45 -26.06
C LEU A 195 1.44 -1.70 -26.16
N ARG A 196 1.84 -2.70 -26.95
CA ARG A 196 1.12 -4.00 -27.02
C ARG A 196 1.09 -4.70 -25.67
N HIS A 197 2.22 -4.72 -24.96
CA HIS A 197 2.29 -5.29 -23.62
C HIS A 197 1.47 -4.47 -22.62
N TRP A 198 1.52 -3.15 -22.69
CA TRP A 198 0.66 -2.28 -21.87
C TRP A 198 -0.82 -2.59 -22.11
N LEU A 199 -1.26 -2.65 -23.37
CA LEU A 199 -2.62 -3.02 -23.77
C LEU A 199 -3.01 -4.41 -23.25
N ALA A 200 -2.11 -5.40 -23.34
CA ALA A 200 -2.36 -6.74 -22.82
C ALA A 200 -2.56 -6.73 -21.29
N GLY A 201 -1.77 -5.94 -20.55
CA GLY A 201 -1.93 -5.77 -19.11
C GLY A 201 -3.26 -5.10 -18.74
N GLN A 202 -3.63 -4.02 -19.44
CA GLN A 202 -4.93 -3.35 -19.22
C GLN A 202 -6.10 -4.26 -19.60
N GLY A 203 -5.98 -4.98 -20.73
CA GLY A 203 -6.97 -5.95 -21.19
C GLY A 203 -7.18 -7.07 -20.18
N MET A 204 -6.11 -7.61 -19.59
CA MET A 204 -6.20 -8.62 -18.52
C MET A 204 -6.88 -8.05 -17.26
N ALA A 205 -6.48 -6.86 -16.80
CA ALA A 205 -7.11 -6.23 -15.63
C ALA A 205 -8.61 -6.01 -15.85
N LEU A 206 -8.98 -5.45 -17.00
CA LEU A 206 -10.37 -5.19 -17.37
C LEU A 206 -11.16 -6.48 -17.49
N LEU A 207 -10.63 -7.49 -18.19
CA LEU A 207 -11.29 -8.79 -18.37
C LEU A 207 -11.59 -9.46 -17.04
N LEU A 208 -10.65 -9.43 -16.10
CA LEU A 208 -10.83 -10.03 -14.78
C LEU A 208 -11.80 -9.22 -13.90
N TYR A 209 -11.80 -7.89 -14.03
CA TYR A 209 -12.62 -7.01 -13.20
C TYR A 209 -14.01 -6.74 -13.80
N ILE A 210 -14.25 -7.06 -15.08
CA ILE A 210 -15.51 -6.81 -15.78
C ILE A 210 -16.74 -7.33 -15.04
N PRO A 211 -16.73 -8.51 -14.36
CA PRO A 211 -17.94 -9.01 -13.69
C PRO A 211 -18.34 -8.16 -12.48
N TRP A 212 -17.40 -7.39 -11.93
CA TRP A 212 -17.63 -6.53 -10.76
C TRP A 212 -17.70 -5.05 -11.11
N LEU A 213 -17.22 -4.64 -12.29
CA LEU A 213 -17.20 -3.25 -12.73
C LEU A 213 -18.58 -2.56 -12.64
N PRO A 214 -19.71 -3.15 -13.08
CA PRO A 214 -21.02 -2.51 -12.94
C PRO A 214 -21.41 -2.26 -11.47
N ILE A 215 -21.03 -3.17 -10.57
CA ILE A 215 -21.33 -3.06 -9.13
C ILE A 215 -20.46 -1.96 -8.52
N ALA A 216 -19.17 -1.93 -8.84
CA ALA A 216 -18.25 -0.90 -8.38
C ALA A 216 -18.67 0.50 -8.86
N LEU A 217 -19.10 0.64 -10.12
CA LEU A 217 -19.64 1.89 -10.65
C LEU A 217 -20.91 2.32 -9.92
N ARG A 218 -21.85 1.39 -9.68
CA ARG A 218 -23.05 1.68 -8.89
C ARG A 218 -22.68 2.15 -7.48
N GLN A 219 -21.77 1.47 -6.80
CA GLN A 219 -21.34 1.86 -5.43
C GLN A 219 -20.60 3.20 -5.39
N ALA A 220 -19.91 3.59 -6.46
CA ALA A 220 -19.23 4.88 -6.55
C ALA A 220 -20.20 6.04 -6.83
N LEU A 221 -21.23 5.81 -7.65
CA LEU A 221 -22.23 6.82 -8.03
C LEU A 221 -23.39 6.91 -7.03
N GLU A 222 -23.79 5.77 -6.47
CA GLU A 222 -24.88 5.59 -5.53
C GLU A 222 -24.38 4.78 -4.32
N PRO A 223 -23.65 5.43 -3.39
CA PRO A 223 -23.11 4.74 -2.22
C PRO A 223 -24.22 4.02 -1.44
N PRO A 224 -24.05 2.72 -1.13
CA PRO A 224 -25.12 1.91 -0.54
C PRO A 224 -25.38 2.23 0.93
N VAL A 225 -24.56 3.08 1.53
CA VAL A 225 -24.67 3.56 2.90
C VAL A 225 -24.53 5.08 2.90
N PRO A 226 -25.32 5.79 3.73
CA PRO A 226 -25.23 7.24 3.81
C PRO A 226 -23.83 7.67 4.30
N PRO A 227 -23.39 8.88 3.95
CA PRO A 227 -22.14 9.42 4.49
C PRO A 227 -22.19 9.40 6.02
N TRP A 228 -21.37 8.55 6.64
CA TRP A 228 -21.24 8.50 8.10
C TRP A 228 -20.24 9.54 8.64
N ARG A 229 -19.72 10.41 7.76
CA ARG A 229 -18.78 11.49 8.11
C ARG A 229 -19.17 12.82 7.50
N SER A 230 -18.86 13.88 8.24
CA SER A 230 -18.89 15.25 7.77
C SER A 230 -17.64 15.56 6.95
N ALA A 231 -17.77 16.55 6.06
CA ALA A 231 -16.62 17.15 5.38
C ALA A 231 -15.59 17.64 6.41
N GLN A 232 -14.32 17.38 6.13
CA GLN A 232 -13.20 17.80 6.96
C GLN A 232 -12.42 18.92 6.26
N PRO A 233 -11.93 19.94 6.98
CA PRO A 233 -11.06 20.96 6.39
C PRO A 233 -9.81 20.35 5.76
N LEU A 234 -9.38 20.88 4.60
CA LEU A 234 -8.19 20.41 3.90
C LEU A 234 -6.95 20.35 4.79
N ALA A 235 -6.75 21.39 5.63
CA ALA A 235 -5.63 21.44 6.57
C ALA A 235 -5.63 20.26 7.55
N LEU A 236 -6.80 19.84 8.04
CA LEU A 236 -6.93 18.72 8.96
C LEU A 236 -6.64 17.39 8.25
N MET A 237 -7.12 17.20 7.02
CA MET A 237 -6.83 16.01 6.22
C MET A 237 -5.32 15.88 5.94
N LEU A 238 -4.66 16.96 5.54
CA LEU A 238 -3.20 16.99 5.31
C LEU A 238 -2.42 16.69 6.59
N ARG A 239 -2.82 17.29 7.71
CA ARG A 239 -2.21 17.07 9.03
C ARG A 239 -2.32 15.61 9.47
N GLN A 240 -3.53 15.04 9.41
CA GLN A 240 -3.77 13.64 9.78
C GLN A 240 -3.04 12.68 8.83
N SER A 241 -2.96 13.01 7.53
CA SER A 241 -2.20 12.22 6.56
C SER A 241 -0.71 12.17 6.89
N ALA A 242 -0.11 13.32 7.19
CA ALA A 242 1.31 13.40 7.54
C ALA A 242 1.63 12.60 8.81
N LEU A 243 0.82 12.77 9.86
CA LEU A 243 0.97 12.03 11.12
C LEU A 243 0.81 10.52 10.91
N ALA A 244 -0.25 10.10 10.22
CA ALA A 244 -0.55 8.70 9.97
C ALA A 244 0.55 8.00 9.16
N LEU A 245 1.01 8.60 8.06
CA LEU A 245 2.09 8.04 7.24
C LEU A 245 3.41 7.92 8.00
N SER A 246 3.68 8.85 8.94
CA SER A 246 4.94 8.92 9.68
C SER A 246 4.99 7.98 10.88
N GLY A 247 3.88 7.83 11.61
CA GLY A 247 3.87 7.07 12.87
C GLY A 247 2.51 6.51 13.30
N GLY A 248 1.52 6.49 12.41
CA GLY A 248 0.18 5.96 12.69
C GLY A 248 -0.82 7.00 13.18
N GLU A 249 -2.10 6.61 13.22
CA GLU A 249 -3.23 7.54 13.47
C GLU A 249 -3.21 8.17 14.86
N ALA A 250 -2.65 7.45 15.83
CA ALA A 250 -2.53 7.90 17.21
C ALA A 250 -1.29 8.76 17.46
N LEU A 251 -0.50 9.10 16.43
CA LEU A 251 0.72 9.88 16.61
C LEU A 251 0.39 11.29 17.14
N PRO A 252 0.90 11.70 18.32
CA PRO A 252 0.56 12.98 18.92
C PRO A 252 0.97 14.19 18.06
N GLU A 253 0.18 15.28 18.13
CA GLU A 253 0.41 16.49 17.31
C GLU A 253 1.78 17.15 17.54
N ARG A 254 2.42 16.95 18.71
CA ARG A 254 3.79 17.44 18.96
C ARG A 254 4.82 16.91 17.94
N TYR A 255 4.53 15.81 17.26
CA TYR A 255 5.40 15.25 16.20
C TYR A 255 5.06 15.75 14.80
N LEU A 256 4.14 16.72 14.64
CA LEU A 256 3.72 17.21 13.32
C LEU A 256 4.90 17.75 12.49
N LEU A 257 5.82 18.48 13.11
CA LEU A 257 7.00 19.01 12.39
C LEU A 257 7.88 17.88 11.85
N LEU A 258 8.11 16.83 12.64
CA LEU A 258 8.83 15.64 12.19
C LEU A 258 8.09 14.95 11.05
N ALA A 259 6.77 14.79 11.17
CA ALA A 259 5.94 14.19 10.14
C ALA A 259 5.98 14.97 8.82
N VAL A 260 5.91 16.30 8.88
CA VAL A 260 6.06 17.18 7.70
C VAL A 260 7.47 17.06 7.10
N ALA A 261 8.51 16.99 7.93
CA ALA A 261 9.88 16.80 7.47
C ALA A 261 10.07 15.45 6.75
N LEU A 262 9.46 14.37 7.24
CA LEU A 262 9.47 13.06 6.59
C LEU A 262 8.69 13.07 5.27
N CYS A 263 7.54 13.76 5.20
CA CYS A 263 6.82 14.00 3.96
C CYS A 263 7.66 14.77 2.94
N ALA A 264 8.31 15.85 3.34
CA ALA A 264 9.22 16.60 2.48
C ALA A 264 10.36 15.70 1.99
N LEU A 265 10.97 14.92 2.89
CA LEU A 265 12.05 13.98 2.55
C LEU A 265 11.59 12.93 1.53
N ALA A 266 10.40 12.35 1.72
CA ALA A 266 9.81 11.39 0.79
C ALA A 266 9.59 12.01 -0.60
N LEU A 267 9.11 13.26 -0.67
CA LEU A 267 8.91 13.98 -1.93
C LEU A 267 10.24 14.34 -2.63
N LEU A 268 11.31 14.53 -1.86
CA LEU A 268 12.67 14.81 -2.37
C LEU A 268 13.42 13.55 -2.80
N ALA A 269 12.89 12.34 -2.57
CA ALA A 269 13.49 11.07 -2.99
C ALA A 269 14.01 11.04 -4.44
N PRO A 270 13.35 11.66 -5.46
CA PRO A 270 13.84 11.66 -6.83
C PRO A 270 15.11 12.46 -7.06
N TRP A 271 15.37 13.42 -6.19
CA TRP A 271 16.51 14.31 -6.23
C TRP A 271 17.66 13.73 -5.40
N LEU A 272 17.32 12.99 -4.35
CA LEU A 272 18.27 12.23 -3.53
C LEU A 272 18.87 11.04 -4.28
N ALA A 273 18.10 10.43 -5.17
CA ALA A 273 18.51 9.27 -5.93
C ALA A 273 19.03 9.64 -7.34
N ARG A 274 20.22 9.16 -7.70
CA ARG A 274 20.83 9.33 -9.05
C ARG A 274 20.10 8.57 -10.19
N ARG A 275 18.85 8.12 -9.95
CA ARG A 275 18.00 7.34 -10.86
C ARG A 275 16.66 8.04 -11.11
N ALA A 276 16.72 9.28 -11.59
CA ALA A 276 15.58 10.20 -11.70
C ALA A 276 14.27 9.52 -12.14
N ARG A 277 14.27 8.76 -13.25
CA ARG A 277 13.03 8.17 -13.82
C ARG A 277 12.34 7.15 -12.90
N SER A 278 13.10 6.28 -12.24
CA SER A 278 12.53 5.25 -11.36
C SER A 278 12.05 5.86 -10.04
N SER A 279 12.72 6.93 -9.59
CA SER A 279 12.39 7.60 -8.33
C SER A 279 11.09 8.42 -8.39
N TRP A 280 10.76 9.02 -9.53
CA TRP A 280 9.47 9.70 -9.69
C TRP A 280 8.28 8.73 -9.65
N SER A 281 8.47 7.51 -10.16
CA SER A 281 7.43 6.46 -10.10
C SER A 281 7.05 6.11 -8.68
N ILE A 282 8.02 6.00 -7.76
CA ILE A 282 7.73 5.60 -6.38
C ILE A 282 7.11 6.74 -5.57
N VAL A 283 7.56 7.99 -5.76
CA VAL A 283 6.92 9.14 -5.12
C VAL A 283 5.48 9.26 -5.58
N GLY A 284 5.22 9.20 -6.89
CA GLY A 284 3.86 9.21 -7.40
C GLY A 284 3.03 8.03 -6.89
N SER A 285 3.63 6.85 -6.65
CA SER A 285 2.91 5.68 -6.16
C SER A 285 2.34 5.83 -4.73
N PHE A 286 2.88 6.72 -3.90
CA PHE A 286 2.24 7.05 -2.61
C PHE A 286 1.53 8.41 -2.67
N ALA A 287 2.14 9.42 -3.27
CA ALA A 287 1.64 10.78 -3.27
C ALA A 287 0.35 10.91 -4.10
N PHE A 288 0.31 10.32 -5.30
CA PHE A 288 -0.88 10.42 -6.16
C PHE A 288 -2.11 9.78 -5.50
N PRO A 289 -2.08 8.53 -5.01
CA PRO A 289 -3.25 7.96 -4.32
C PRO A 289 -3.68 8.74 -3.08
N CYS A 290 -2.74 9.19 -2.25
CA CYS A 290 -3.06 10.00 -1.07
C CYS A 290 -3.72 11.32 -1.44
N LEU A 291 -3.14 12.05 -2.40
CA LEU A 291 -3.68 13.35 -2.84
C LEU A 291 -5.00 13.20 -3.59
N SER A 292 -5.17 12.18 -4.42
CA SER A 292 -6.45 11.88 -5.09
C SER A 292 -7.54 11.56 -4.07
N LEU A 293 -7.23 10.80 -3.02
CA LEU A 293 -8.19 10.50 -1.96
C LEU A 293 -8.58 11.78 -1.20
N ILE A 294 -7.62 12.64 -0.85
CA ILE A 294 -7.88 13.93 -0.20
C ILE A 294 -8.71 14.85 -1.11
N ALA A 295 -8.35 14.96 -2.38
CA ALA A 295 -9.04 15.81 -3.36
C ALA A 295 -10.48 15.34 -3.58
N LEU A 296 -10.69 14.04 -3.79
CA LEU A 296 -12.03 13.46 -3.90
C LEU A 296 -12.83 13.66 -2.60
N SER A 297 -12.14 13.67 -1.45
CA SER A 297 -12.76 13.91 -0.15
C SER A 297 -13.31 15.32 0.06
N LEU A 298 -12.90 16.29 -0.77
CA LEU A 298 -13.49 17.64 -0.80
C LEU A 298 -14.87 17.67 -1.47
N LEU A 299 -15.16 16.69 -2.33
CA LEU A 299 -16.45 16.57 -3.03
C LEU A 299 -17.38 15.60 -2.31
N VAL A 300 -16.85 14.46 -1.86
CA VAL A 300 -17.59 13.41 -1.16
C VAL A 300 -16.80 13.05 0.09
N PRO A 301 -17.33 13.17 1.32
CA PRO A 301 -16.55 13.08 2.56
C PRO A 301 -16.07 11.65 2.88
N LEU A 302 -15.09 11.17 2.11
CA LEU A 302 -14.55 9.81 2.15
C LEU A 302 -13.30 9.69 3.02
N PHE A 303 -12.69 10.81 3.43
CA PHE A 303 -11.38 10.79 4.07
C PHE A 303 -11.37 9.99 5.36
N HIS A 304 -10.38 9.12 5.47
CA HIS A 304 -9.92 8.55 6.73
C HIS A 304 -8.44 8.21 6.61
N PRO A 305 -7.64 8.45 7.67
CA PRO A 305 -6.25 8.05 7.69
C PRO A 305 -6.04 6.58 7.29
N ARG A 306 -6.81 5.63 7.87
CA ARG A 306 -6.78 4.18 7.54
C ARG A 306 -6.58 3.80 6.08
N TYR A 307 -7.25 4.50 5.17
CA TYR A 307 -7.15 4.19 3.74
C TYR A 307 -5.77 4.49 3.15
N LEU A 308 -5.02 5.40 3.78
CA LEU A 308 -3.65 5.73 3.43
C LEU A 308 -2.65 4.64 3.81
N PHE A 309 -3.00 3.72 4.73
CA PHE A 309 -2.12 2.64 5.14
C PHE A 309 -1.65 1.79 3.94
N ALA A 310 -2.55 1.54 2.98
CA ALA A 310 -2.23 0.79 1.77
C ALA A 310 -1.06 1.38 0.97
N PHE A 311 -0.80 2.68 1.10
CA PHE A 311 0.29 3.39 0.43
C PHE A 311 1.48 3.68 1.34
N SER A 312 1.35 3.46 2.65
CA SER A 312 2.39 3.75 3.64
C SER A 312 3.72 3.01 3.40
N PRO A 313 3.77 1.76 2.91
CA PRO A 313 5.07 1.14 2.60
C PRO A 313 5.82 1.86 1.49
N LEU A 314 5.10 2.41 0.50
CA LEU A 314 5.70 3.15 -0.62
C LEU A 314 6.19 4.53 -0.19
N PHE A 315 5.51 5.14 0.79
CA PHE A 315 6.02 6.31 1.52
C PHE A 315 7.34 5.99 2.25
N LEU A 316 7.39 4.89 3.03
CA LEU A 316 8.61 4.48 3.74
C LEU A 316 9.76 4.15 2.78
N VAL A 317 9.47 3.52 1.63
CA VAL A 317 10.45 3.34 0.56
C VAL A 317 11.01 4.68 0.10
N SER A 318 10.16 5.69 -0.11
CA SER A 318 10.57 7.02 -0.55
C SER A 318 11.43 7.72 0.50
N VAL A 319 11.04 7.68 1.79
CA VAL A 319 11.86 8.19 2.91
C VAL A 319 13.23 7.53 2.95
N SER A 320 13.30 6.21 2.75
CA SER A 320 14.55 5.45 2.81
C SER A 320 15.57 5.84 1.72
N ALA A 321 15.16 6.58 0.69
CA ALA A 321 16.04 7.03 -0.38
C ALA A 321 17.20 7.90 0.15
N ILE A 322 17.04 8.56 1.31
CA ILE A 322 18.10 9.33 1.96
C ILE A 322 19.34 8.47 2.28
N ALA A 323 19.16 7.17 2.54
CA ALA A 323 20.26 6.25 2.81
C ALA A 323 21.12 5.96 1.56
N SER A 324 20.63 6.30 0.38
CA SER A 324 21.39 6.20 -0.88
C SER A 324 22.22 7.46 -1.18
N TRP A 325 22.06 8.52 -0.39
CA TRP A 325 22.78 9.77 -0.57
C TRP A 325 24.29 9.58 -0.29
N PRO A 326 25.20 10.17 -1.09
CA PRO A 326 26.63 10.05 -0.88
C PRO A 326 27.10 10.93 0.30
N TRP A 327 26.82 10.46 1.52
CA TRP A 327 27.18 11.12 2.78
C TRP A 327 28.66 11.46 2.92
N ARG A 328 29.54 10.83 2.13
CA ARG A 328 30.98 11.17 2.08
C ARG A 328 31.28 12.62 1.67
N ARG A 329 30.31 13.37 1.12
CA ARG A 329 30.45 14.80 0.77
C ARG A 329 30.04 15.77 1.89
N LEU A 330 29.32 15.29 2.90
CA LEU A 330 28.99 16.06 4.09
C LEU A 330 29.91 15.54 5.18
N GLY A 331 30.85 16.37 5.64
CA GLY A 331 31.82 15.99 6.66
C GLY A 331 31.19 15.32 7.90
N ARG A 332 32.04 14.68 8.71
CA ARG A 332 31.74 13.80 9.87
C ARG A 332 30.62 14.26 10.83
N THR A 333 30.16 15.50 10.76
CA THR A 333 29.10 16.09 11.59
C THR A 333 27.69 15.53 11.33
N PHE A 334 27.39 14.96 10.15
CA PHE A 334 26.01 14.53 9.84
C PHE A 334 25.65 13.11 10.34
N SER A 335 26.65 12.27 10.61
CA SER A 335 26.44 10.88 11.04
C SER A 335 25.80 10.76 12.44
N LEU A 336 25.84 11.82 13.24
CA LEU A 336 25.28 11.84 14.60
C LEU A 336 23.77 12.19 14.63
N LEU A 337 23.24 12.93 13.65
CA LEU A 337 21.83 13.37 13.66
C LEU A 337 20.84 12.28 13.26
N VAL A 338 21.26 11.30 12.45
CA VAL A 338 20.39 10.17 12.02
C VAL A 338 20.20 9.14 13.14
N VAL A 339 21.09 9.12 14.15
CA VAL A 339 21.02 8.17 15.27
C VAL A 339 20.27 8.73 16.48
N ILE A 340 20.04 10.06 16.55
CA ILE A 340 19.40 10.73 17.70
C ILE A 340 17.90 11.01 17.46
N ALA A 341 17.38 10.76 16.25
CA ALA A 341 15.98 11.05 15.88
C ALA A 341 15.08 9.81 15.70
N PHE A 342 15.54 8.62 16.10
CA PHE A 342 14.76 7.39 16.26
C PHE A 342 14.99 6.85 17.67
#